data_AF-A0A1Y6B7Q3-F1
#
_entry.id   AF-A0A1Y6B7Q3-F1
#
_cell.length_a   1.000
_cell.length_b   1.000
_cell.length_c   1.000
_cell.angle_alpha   90.00
_cell.angle_beta   90.00
_cell.angle_gamma   90.00
#
_symmetry.space_group_name_H-M   'P 1'
#
loop_
_entity.id
_entity.type
_entity.pdbx_description
1 polymer ?
#
loop_
_entity_poly.entity_id
_entity_poly.type
_entity_poly.pdbx_seq_one_letter_code
_entity_poly.pdbx_strand_id
1 'polypeptide(L)'
;MGDFATDYETYQEIMGELLKPIIADGVDHDTLKRLYESKAVYLENLRIKCFMEMNGKQDSHFSKDDYQLILRAIEENRKHVRSLILCVFNEKLSKSKIV
;
A
#
# COMPACT_ATOMS: atom_id res chain seq x y z
N MET A 1 -14.52 -8.47 29.06
CA MET A 1 -13.06 -8.54 28.92
C MET A 1 -12.82 -8.75 27.43
N GLY A 2 -12.72 -7.64 26.70
CA GLY A 2 -13.12 -7.54 25.30
C GLY A 2 -11.97 -7.36 24.30
N ASP A 3 -12.24 -7.81 23.08
CA ASP A 3 -11.77 -7.36 21.76
C ASP A 3 -10.31 -7.44 21.30
N PHE A 4 -9.32 -7.73 22.13
CA PHE A 4 -7.92 -7.75 21.64
C PHE A 4 -7.60 -8.80 20.56
N ALA A 5 -8.33 -9.91 20.51
CA ALA A 5 -8.10 -10.98 19.52
C ALA A 5 -8.68 -10.61 18.14
N THR A 6 -9.84 -9.95 18.11
CA THR A 6 -10.53 -9.52 16.88
C THR A 6 -9.70 -8.48 16.11
N ASP A 7 -9.01 -7.59 16.82
CA ASP A 7 -8.16 -6.55 16.23
C ASP A 7 -6.90 -7.12 15.56
N TYR A 8 -6.28 -8.17 16.12
CA TYR A 8 -5.04 -8.73 15.58
C TYR A 8 -5.26 -9.59 14.34
N GLU A 9 -6.33 -10.40 14.30
CA GLU A 9 -6.69 -11.18 13.11
C GLU A 9 -7.06 -10.26 11.94
N THR A 10 -7.89 -9.26 12.19
CA THR A 10 -8.23 -8.23 11.20
C THR A 10 -6.98 -7.49 10.72
N TYR A 11 -6.05 -7.20 11.63
CA TYR A 11 -4.77 -6.59 11.29
C TYR A 11 -3.89 -7.49 10.41
N GLN A 12 -3.81 -8.80 10.70
CA GLN A 12 -3.06 -9.75 9.87
C GLN A 12 -3.68 -9.91 8.47
N GLU A 13 -5.02 -9.92 8.37
CA GLU A 13 -5.71 -9.93 7.09
C GLU A 13 -5.38 -8.68 6.28
N ILE A 14 -5.44 -7.50 6.90
CA ILE A 14 -5.07 -6.22 6.25
C ILE A 14 -3.60 -6.23 5.82
N MET A 15 -2.69 -6.75 6.64
CA MET A 15 -1.27 -6.90 6.31
C MET A 15 -1.06 -7.79 5.07
N GLY A 16 -1.83 -8.87 4.93
CA GLY A 16 -1.82 -9.72 3.73
C GLY A 16 -2.27 -9.02 2.46
N GLU A 17 -3.16 -8.03 2.57
CA GLU A 17 -3.64 -7.22 1.45
C GLU A 17 -2.67 -6.08 1.06
N LEU A 18 -1.76 -5.67 1.95
CA LEU A 18 -0.88 -4.53 1.71
C LEU A 18 -0.01 -4.68 0.45
N LEU A 19 0.47 -5.89 0.20
CA LEU A 19 1.32 -6.21 -0.96
C LEU A 19 0.54 -6.33 -2.27
N LYS A 20 -0.79 -6.47 -2.22
CA LYS A 20 -1.57 -6.70 -3.42
C LYS A 20 -1.73 -5.41 -4.24
N PRO A 21 -1.72 -5.51 -5.57
CA PRO A 21 -2.09 -4.38 -6.43
C PRO A 21 -3.55 -4.01 -6.17
N ILE A 22 -3.89 -2.75 -6.41
CA ILE A 22 -5.29 -2.32 -6.39
C ILE A 22 -5.96 -2.89 -7.65
N ILE A 23 -6.84 -3.88 -7.46
CA ILE A 23 -7.67 -4.44 -8.52
C ILE A 23 -8.89 -3.53 -8.68
N ALA A 24 -8.88 -2.73 -9.73
CA ALA A 24 -9.89 -1.70 -9.96
C ALA A 24 -10.33 -1.74 -11.44
N ASP A 25 -11.04 -2.80 -11.80
CA ASP A 25 -11.55 -2.99 -13.15
C ASP A 25 -12.51 -1.86 -13.53
N GLY A 26 -12.29 -1.28 -14.72
CA GLY A 26 -13.10 -0.17 -15.22
C GLY A 26 -12.80 1.20 -14.59
N VAL A 27 -11.81 1.30 -13.71
CA VAL A 27 -11.36 2.58 -13.14
C VAL A 27 -10.35 3.25 -14.07
N ASP A 28 -10.54 4.56 -14.31
CA ASP A 28 -9.63 5.34 -15.13
C ASP A 28 -8.27 5.56 -14.46
N HIS A 29 -7.25 5.87 -15.27
CA HIS A 29 -5.87 6.00 -14.80
C HIS A 29 -5.67 7.10 -13.74
N ASP A 30 -6.42 8.21 -13.80
CA ASP A 30 -6.28 9.30 -12.82
C ASP A 30 -6.87 8.90 -11.47
N THR A 31 -8.03 8.24 -11.49
CA THR A 31 -8.64 7.67 -10.28
C THR A 31 -7.77 6.58 -9.68
N LEU A 32 -7.24 5.66 -10.49
CA LEU A 32 -6.34 4.61 -10.02
C LEU A 32 -5.05 5.20 -9.40
N LYS A 33 -4.50 6.26 -10.00
CA LYS A 33 -3.36 7.00 -9.41
C LYS A 33 -3.70 7.56 -8.03
N ARG A 34 -4.86 8.20 -7.86
CA ARG A 34 -5.29 8.74 -6.56
C ARG A 34 -5.45 7.67 -5.50
N LEU A 35 -5.94 6.49 -5.89
CA LEU A 35 -6.04 5.34 -4.97
C LEU A 35 -4.66 4.89 -4.49
N TYR A 36 -3.67 4.78 -5.40
CA TYR A 36 -2.30 4.48 -5.02
C TYR A 36 -1.63 5.56 -4.17
N GLU A 37 -1.96 6.84 -4.38
CA GLU A 37 -1.51 7.96 -3.53
C GLU A 37 -2.11 7.87 -2.13
N SER A 38 -3.41 7.57 -2.02
CA SER A 38 -4.07 7.34 -0.74
C SER A 38 -3.46 6.14 0.00
N LYS A 39 -3.22 5.03 -0.70
CA LYS A 39 -2.52 3.85 -0.16
C LYS A 39 -1.10 4.19 0.31
N ALA A 40 -0.37 5.07 -0.39
CA ALA A 40 0.95 5.51 0.05
C ALA A 40 0.93 6.26 1.39
N VAL A 41 -0.05 7.16 1.57
CA VAL A 41 -0.22 7.89 2.85
C VAL A 41 -0.55 6.93 3.99
N TYR A 42 -1.44 5.97 3.74
CA TYR A 42 -1.80 4.95 4.72
C TYR A 42 -0.59 4.11 5.15
N LEU A 43 0.17 3.60 4.17
CA LEU A 43 1.37 2.80 4.43
C LEU A 43 2.43 3.56 5.21
N GLU A 44 2.62 4.85 4.93
CA GLU A 44 3.59 5.68 5.65
C GLU A 44 3.17 5.93 7.10
N ASN A 45 1.89 6.21 7.34
CA ASN A 45 1.36 6.33 8.70
C ASN A 45 1.52 5.02 9.48
N LEU A 46 1.29 3.88 8.81
CA LEU A 46 1.43 2.55 9.39
C LEU A 46 2.90 2.22 9.71
N ARG A 47 3.84 2.62 8.84
CA ARG A 47 5.29 2.53 9.10
C ARG A 47 5.67 3.31 10.36
N ILE A 48 5.19 4.54 10.50
CA ILE A 48 5.47 5.39 11.67
C ILE A 48 4.88 4.75 12.93
N LYS A 49 3.62 4.33 12.91
CA LYS A 49 2.96 3.68 14.04
C LYS A 49 3.71 2.42 14.49
N CYS A 50 4.01 1.54 13.53
CA CYS A 50 4.77 0.31 13.78
C CYS A 50 6.14 0.62 14.40
N PHE A 51 6.87 1.59 13.85
CA PHE A 51 8.16 2.01 14.40
C PHE A 51 8.05 2.55 15.82
N MET A 52 7.06 3.41 16.09
CA MET A 52 6.87 3.99 17.42
C MET A 52 6.51 2.93 18.46
N GLU A 53 5.63 2.00 18.15
CA GLU A 53 5.22 0.97 19.10
C GLU A 53 6.34 -0.05 19.35
N MET A 54 7.09 -0.46 18.31
CA MET A 54 8.25 -1.36 18.47
C MET A 54 9.37 -0.77 19.35
N ASN A 55 9.51 0.56 19.36
CA ASN A 55 10.51 1.26 20.18
C ASN A 55 9.89 1.83 21.48
N GLY A 56 8.61 1.58 21.72
CA GLY A 56 7.89 1.99 22.91
C GLY A 56 8.30 1.17 24.13
N LYS A 57 7.91 1.65 25.31
CA LYS A 57 8.10 0.92 26.57
C LYS A 57 6.94 -0.03 26.90
N GLN A 58 5.94 -0.12 26.03
CA GLN A 58 4.76 -0.96 26.20
C GLN A 58 4.87 -2.19 25.30
N ASP A 59 4.25 -3.30 25.72
CA ASP A 59 4.11 -4.47 24.86
C ASP A 59 3.34 -4.08 23.60
N SER A 60 3.96 -4.31 22.44
CA SER A 60 3.38 -4.01 21.13
C SER A 60 3.01 -5.30 20.42
N HIS A 61 1.91 -5.24 19.66
CA HIS A 61 1.52 -6.29 18.72
C HIS A 61 2.34 -6.25 17.41
N PHE A 62 3.12 -5.18 17.17
CA PHE A 62 3.98 -5.07 15.99
C PHE A 62 5.31 -5.76 16.21
N SER A 63 5.63 -6.66 15.30
CA SER A 63 6.93 -7.31 15.19
C SER A 63 7.84 -6.58 14.20
N LYS A 64 9.13 -6.94 14.24
CA LYS A 64 10.09 -6.52 13.21
C LYS A 64 9.71 -7.02 11.82
N ASP A 65 9.06 -8.17 11.73
CA ASP A 65 8.62 -8.74 10.46
C ASP A 65 7.47 -7.93 9.86
N ASP A 66 6.54 -7.44 10.69
CA ASP A 66 5.48 -6.51 10.26
C ASP A 66 6.08 -5.23 9.70
N TYR A 67 7.10 -4.67 10.37
CA TYR A 67 7.80 -3.49 9.87
C TYR A 67 8.44 -3.73 8.49
N GLN A 68 9.10 -4.88 8.30
CA GLN A 68 9.68 -5.25 7.01
C GLN A 68 8.61 -5.46 5.93
N LEU A 69 7.47 -6.04 6.29
CA LEU A 69 6.34 -6.20 5.38
C LEU A 69 5.80 -4.84 4.93
N ILE A 70 5.61 -3.90 5.85
CA ILE A 70 5.16 -2.54 5.53
C ILE A 70 6.16 -1.84 4.58
N LEU A 71 7.46 -1.96 4.83
CA LEU A 71 8.49 -1.39 3.94
C LEU A 71 8.41 -1.99 2.53
N ARG A 72 8.20 -3.31 2.41
CA ARG A 72 8.01 -3.96 1.11
C ARG A 72 6.74 -3.48 0.42
N ALA A 73 5.64 -3.32 1.14
CA ALA A 73 4.39 -2.81 0.59
C ALA A 73 4.52 -1.37 0.07
N ILE A 74 5.29 -0.51 0.76
CA ILE A 74 5.61 0.84 0.28
C ILE A 74 6.35 0.77 -1.07
N GLU A 75 7.34 -0.11 -1.18
CA GLU A 75 8.12 -0.26 -2.41
C GLU A 75 7.29 -0.82 -3.57
N GLU A 76 6.45 -1.84 -3.32
CA GLU A 76 5.54 -2.38 -4.33
C GLU A 76 4.51 -1.34 -4.78
N ASN A 77 3.97 -0.54 -3.85
CA ASN A 77 3.07 0.57 -4.18
C ASN A 77 3.75 1.57 -5.15
N ARG A 78 5.03 1.90 -4.93
CA ARG A 78 5.80 2.77 -5.84
C ARG A 78 6.00 2.14 -7.22
N LYS A 79 6.29 0.84 -7.28
CA LYS A 79 6.42 0.11 -8.56
C LYS A 79 5.12 0.12 -9.35
N HIS A 80 3.97 -0.07 -8.69
CA HIS A 80 2.66 0.00 -9.35
C HIS A 80 2.36 1.39 -9.91
N VAL A 81 2.63 2.46 -9.14
CA VAL A 81 2.48 3.85 -9.62
C VAL A 81 3.38 4.10 -10.84
N ARG A 82 4.63 3.64 -10.80
CA ARG A 82 5.55 3.78 -11.95
C ARG A 82 5.03 3.03 -13.18
N SER A 83 4.53 1.81 -12.99
CA SER A 83 3.95 1.00 -14.08
C SER A 83 2.72 1.68 -14.69
N LEU A 84 1.84 2.24 -13.86
CA LEU A 84 0.68 3.01 -14.30
C LEU A 84 1.09 4.21 -15.16
N ILE A 85 2.08 5.00 -14.69
CA ILE A 85 2.61 6.15 -15.42
C ILE A 85 3.14 5.71 -16.80
N LEU A 86 3.95 4.64 -16.85
CA LEU A 86 4.49 4.11 -18.10
C LEU A 86 3.39 3.63 -19.06
N CYS A 87 2.32 3.01 -18.53
CA CYS A 87 1.17 2.60 -19.32
C CYS A 87 0.49 3.80 -19.99
N VAL A 88 0.17 4.84 -19.21
CA VAL A 88 -0.44 6.08 -19.71
C VAL A 88 0.44 6.76 -20.77
N PHE A 89 1.76 6.82 -20.55
CA PHE A 89 2.69 7.38 -21.54
C PHE A 89 2.68 6.58 -22.85
N ASN A 90 2.72 5.24 -22.77
CA ASN A 90 2.69 4.38 -23.95
C ASN A 90 1.37 4.50 -24.73
N GLU A 91 0.23 4.61 -24.04
CA GLU A 91 -1.07 4.86 -24.66
C GLU A 91 -1.10 6.20 -25.40
N LYS A 92 -0.51 7.25 -24.83
CA LYS A 92 -0.42 8.56 -25.48
C LYS A 92 0.51 8.53 -26.71
N LEU A 93 1.68 7.92 -26.57
CA LEU A 93 2.67 7.82 -27.67
C LEU A 93 2.16 6.98 -28.86
N SER A 94 1.44 5.88 -28.59
CA SER A 94 0.84 5.05 -29.64
C SER A 94 -0.25 5.80 -30.41
N LYS A 95 -1.08 6.60 -29.73
CA LYS A 95 -2.07 7.47 -30.37
C LYS A 95 -1.44 8.56 -31.24
N SER A 96 -0.27 9.09 -30.86
CA SER A 96 0.43 10.13 -31.62
C SER A 96 1.13 9.64 -32.89
N LYS A 97 1.35 8.33 -33.08
CA LYS A 97 2.01 7.77 -34.28
C LYS A 97 1.06 7.50 -35.45
N ILE A 98 -0.25 7.69 -35.28
CA ILE A 98 -1.28 7.40 -36.30
C ILE A 98 -1.72 8.68 -37.04
N VAL A 99 -0.94 9.77 -36.95
CA VAL A 99 -1.20 11.04 -37.67
C VAL A 99 -0.11 11.31 -38.69
#